data_AF-A0A9D2GUN9-F1
#
_entry.id   AF-A0A9D2GUN9-F1
#
_cell.length_a   1.000
_cell.length_b   1.000
_cell.length_c   1.000
_cell.angle_alpha   90.00
_cell.angle_beta   90.00
_cell.angle_gamma   90.00
#
_symmetry.space_group_name_H-M   'P 1'
#
loop_
_entity.id
_entity.type
_entity.pdbx_description
1 polymer ?
#
loop_
_entity_poly.entity_id
_entity_poly.type
_entity_poly.pdbx_seq_one_letter_code
_entity_poly.pdbx_strand_id
1 'polypeptide(L)'
;MINNQQIVEFISAMGYKPSSNNSDYYIKRYMCGYEICVDFKKEQICYIDTKSSEQIILGDTTTSNFKNSENFVVLECVNRLLEKGYAPNSIVLENKWGLGHKEKGKLDILVLKDAHAYLMIECKTWGNEFDKEESRMYKNGGQLFTYFNQDKNAEYLCLYTSHFNNGSIEYKSDIVKITDELRQLANVEEIFNRWNKQFFYNGIFENDILPYMIQAKALLKKDLQEIKIDDSKKIYNQFLEILRHNVVSDKPNAFNKIFNLFVCKVYDEDNTTDDEELSFQWKEGIDTYEIFIDRLNILYKKGMDNY
;
A
#
# COMPACT_ATOMS: atom_id res chain seq x y z
N MET A 1 14.83 19.18 -5.01
CA MET A 1 13.77 19.68 -5.90
C MET A 1 13.77 18.80 -7.14
N ILE A 2 12.63 18.23 -7.47
CA ILE A 2 12.43 17.52 -8.75
C ILE A 2 12.49 18.57 -9.87
N ASN A 3 13.16 18.28 -10.98
CA ASN A 3 13.26 19.25 -12.07
C ASN A 3 12.02 19.17 -13.00
N ASN A 4 11.72 20.24 -13.74
CA ASN A 4 10.53 20.28 -14.60
C ASN A 4 10.50 19.19 -15.67
N GLN A 5 11.66 18.79 -16.19
CA GLN A 5 11.74 17.71 -17.17
C GLN A 5 11.31 16.37 -16.56
N GLN A 6 11.77 16.05 -15.37
CA GLN A 6 11.36 14.85 -14.61
C GLN A 6 9.86 14.86 -14.31
N ILE A 7 9.29 16.03 -13.97
CA ILE A 7 7.85 16.16 -13.77
C ILE A 7 7.11 15.87 -15.09
N VAL A 8 7.54 16.46 -16.21
CA VAL A 8 6.93 16.23 -17.53
C VAL A 8 6.99 14.75 -17.92
N GLU A 9 8.13 14.09 -17.76
CA GLU A 9 8.31 12.67 -18.04
C GLU A 9 7.35 11.83 -17.19
N PHE A 10 7.25 12.12 -15.89
CA PHE A 10 6.39 11.40 -14.97
C PHE A 10 4.90 11.57 -15.28
N ILE A 11 4.42 12.80 -15.48
CA ILE A 11 3.01 13.05 -15.82
C ILE A 11 2.65 12.55 -17.22
N SER A 12 3.59 12.59 -18.16
CA SER A 12 3.38 12.03 -19.50
C SER A 12 3.23 10.51 -19.47
N ALA A 13 4.00 9.84 -18.60
CA ALA A 13 3.85 8.41 -18.36
C ALA A 13 2.50 8.05 -17.72
N MET A 14 1.93 8.95 -16.90
CA MET A 14 0.54 8.85 -16.44
C MET A 14 -0.49 9.18 -17.54
N GLY A 15 -0.09 9.61 -18.73
CA GLY A 15 -1.02 9.94 -19.82
C GLY A 15 -1.56 11.37 -19.80
N TYR A 16 -0.97 12.28 -19.02
CA TYR A 16 -1.25 13.72 -19.15
C TYR A 16 -0.69 14.23 -20.48
N LYS A 17 -1.44 15.12 -21.14
CA LYS A 17 -1.06 15.71 -22.42
C LYS A 17 -1.05 17.24 -22.34
N PRO A 18 -0.14 17.93 -23.04
CA PRO A 18 -0.19 19.38 -23.10
C PRO A 18 -1.52 19.82 -23.73
N SER A 19 -2.10 20.87 -23.16
CA SER A 19 -3.30 21.50 -23.69
C SER A 19 -3.00 22.12 -25.05
N SER A 20 -3.95 22.02 -25.99
CA SER A 20 -3.80 22.54 -27.35
C SER A 20 -3.46 24.04 -27.40
N ASN A 21 -3.83 24.77 -26.35
CA ASN A 21 -3.71 26.22 -26.28
C ASN A 21 -2.57 26.71 -25.37
N ASN A 22 -1.94 25.81 -24.60
CA ASN A 22 -0.88 26.16 -23.65
C ASN A 22 0.02 24.96 -23.34
N SER A 23 1.28 25.00 -23.78
CA SER A 23 2.28 23.96 -23.54
C SER A 23 2.71 23.82 -22.08
N ASP A 24 2.49 24.85 -21.25
CA ASP A 24 2.78 24.84 -19.82
C ASP A 24 1.64 24.22 -18.99
N TYR A 25 0.58 23.75 -19.65
CA TYR A 25 -0.61 23.24 -19.00
C TYR A 25 -0.93 21.83 -19.49
N TYR A 26 -0.77 20.85 -18.61
CA TYR A 26 -0.99 19.45 -18.93
C TYR A 26 -2.31 18.99 -18.34
N ILE A 27 -3.09 18.22 -19.10
CA ILE A 27 -4.42 17.75 -18.71
C ILE A 27 -4.49 16.25 -18.92
N LYS A 28 -5.11 15.56 -17.96
CA LYS A 28 -5.61 14.20 -18.15
C LYS A 28 -7.12 14.18 -17.91
N ARG A 29 -7.85 13.53 -18.83
CA ARG A 29 -9.29 13.27 -18.69
C ARG A 29 -9.49 11.78 -18.40
N TYR A 30 -10.26 11.48 -17.37
CA TYR A 30 -10.58 10.13 -16.93
C TYR A 30 -11.86 9.61 -17.58
N MET A 31 -12.13 8.30 -17.47
CA MET A 31 -13.32 7.68 -18.09
C MET A 31 -14.64 8.25 -17.59
N CYS A 32 -14.70 8.68 -16.32
CA CYS A 32 -15.86 9.36 -15.73
C CYS A 32 -16.04 10.81 -16.23
N GLY A 33 -15.17 11.29 -17.11
CA GLY A 33 -15.20 12.66 -17.65
C GLY A 33 -14.44 13.69 -16.82
N TYR A 34 -14.01 13.35 -15.60
CA TYR A 34 -13.25 14.23 -14.71
C TYR A 34 -11.90 14.63 -15.33
N GLU A 35 -11.46 15.87 -15.11
CA GLU A 35 -10.17 16.39 -15.58
C GLU A 35 -9.27 16.80 -14.40
N ILE A 36 -8.02 16.33 -14.39
CA ILE A 36 -6.96 16.88 -13.53
C ILE A 36 -5.97 17.62 -14.41
N CYS A 37 -5.48 18.77 -13.92
CA CYS A 37 -4.47 19.57 -14.60
C CYS A 37 -3.19 19.78 -13.79
N VAL A 38 -2.10 20.00 -14.52
CA VAL A 38 -0.77 20.36 -14.00
C VAL A 38 -0.32 21.63 -14.72
N ASP A 39 -0.28 22.75 -13.99
CA ASP A 39 0.06 24.09 -14.47
C ASP A 39 1.51 24.43 -14.08
N PHE A 40 2.43 24.35 -15.04
CA PHE A 40 3.85 24.65 -14.84
C PHE A 40 4.12 26.14 -14.65
N LYS A 41 3.24 27.02 -15.13
CA LYS A 41 3.41 28.47 -14.97
C LYS A 41 3.09 28.89 -13.53
N LYS A 42 2.09 28.25 -12.93
CA LYS A 42 1.72 28.47 -11.52
C LYS A 42 2.40 27.50 -10.54
N GLU A 43 3.09 26.48 -11.06
CA GLU A 43 3.65 25.38 -10.29
C GLU A 43 2.59 24.69 -9.41
N GLN A 44 1.43 24.40 -10.01
CA GLN A 44 0.23 23.90 -9.34
C GLN A 44 -0.32 22.63 -9.97
N ILE A 45 -0.88 21.77 -9.13
CA ILE A 45 -1.71 20.64 -9.52
C ILE A 45 -3.14 21.04 -9.21
N CYS A 46 -4.00 21.08 -10.21
CA CYS A 46 -5.40 21.47 -10.04
C CYS A 46 -6.29 20.22 -10.06
N TYR A 47 -6.65 19.81 -8.84
CA TYR A 47 -7.53 18.67 -8.57
C TYR A 47 -9.01 18.98 -8.74
N ILE A 48 -9.43 20.26 -8.75
CA ILE A 48 -10.83 20.67 -8.92
C ILE A 48 -11.15 20.86 -10.41
N ASP A 49 -12.10 20.09 -10.91
CA ASP A 49 -12.63 20.22 -12.27
C ASP A 49 -13.89 21.07 -12.27
N THR A 50 -13.80 22.34 -12.66
CA THR A 50 -14.93 23.27 -12.64
C THR A 50 -16.09 22.89 -13.56
N LYS A 51 -15.93 21.89 -14.44
CA LYS A 51 -16.97 21.39 -15.34
C LYS A 51 -17.71 20.17 -14.78
N SER A 52 -17.19 19.55 -13.71
CA SER A 52 -17.78 18.37 -13.09
C SER A 52 -18.73 18.74 -11.95
N SER A 53 -19.80 17.95 -11.75
CA SER A 53 -20.67 18.05 -10.56
C SER A 53 -20.11 17.31 -9.35
N GLU A 54 -19.20 16.36 -9.57
CA GLU A 54 -18.51 15.60 -8.52
C GLU A 54 -17.09 16.12 -8.39
N GLN A 55 -16.60 16.38 -7.17
CA GLN A 55 -15.30 16.99 -6.94
C GLN A 55 -14.47 16.20 -5.95
N ILE A 56 -13.17 16.07 -6.22
CA ILE A 56 -12.20 15.75 -5.18
C ILE A 56 -12.33 16.80 -4.07
N ILE A 57 -12.40 16.34 -2.82
CA ILE A 57 -12.58 17.19 -1.66
C ILE A 57 -11.19 17.60 -1.16
N LEU A 58 -10.94 18.90 -0.99
CA LEU A 58 -9.66 19.42 -0.52
C LEU A 58 -9.78 19.89 0.93
N GLY A 59 -9.09 19.24 1.86
CA GLY A 59 -8.92 19.70 3.24
C GLY A 59 -7.82 20.78 3.38
N ASP A 60 -6.89 20.81 2.43
CA ASP A 60 -5.85 21.84 2.25
C ASP A 60 -5.34 21.81 0.80
N THR A 61 -4.41 22.71 0.46
CA THR A 61 -3.77 22.84 -0.86
C THR A 61 -2.25 22.58 -0.81
N THR A 62 -1.75 22.08 0.33
CA THR A 62 -0.32 21.79 0.54
C THR A 62 0.24 20.72 -0.40
N THR A 63 -0.61 19.78 -0.85
CA THR A 63 -0.29 18.75 -1.86
C THR A 63 -0.56 19.18 -3.31
N SER A 64 -1.01 20.43 -3.53
CA SER A 64 -1.45 20.93 -4.84
C SER A 64 -0.41 21.84 -5.54
N ASN A 65 0.86 21.75 -5.16
CA ASN A 65 1.94 22.61 -5.67
C ASN A 65 3.25 21.84 -5.90
N PHE A 66 4.25 22.44 -6.55
CA PHE A 66 5.50 21.74 -6.90
C PHE A 66 6.59 21.82 -5.82
N LYS A 67 6.31 22.40 -4.64
CA LYS A 67 7.34 22.67 -3.62
C LYS A 67 7.90 21.40 -2.98
N ASN A 68 7.10 20.33 -2.92
CA ASN A 68 7.51 19.04 -2.39
C ASN A 68 7.35 17.96 -3.47
N SER A 69 8.37 17.14 -3.68
CA SER A 69 8.31 16.01 -4.61
C SER A 69 7.26 14.97 -4.21
N GLU A 70 6.93 14.87 -2.92
CA GLU A 70 5.85 14.01 -2.41
C GLU A 70 4.48 14.36 -3.03
N ASN A 71 4.26 15.62 -3.40
CA ASN A 71 3.00 16.06 -4.03
C ASN A 71 2.76 15.37 -5.38
N PHE A 72 3.83 14.96 -6.08
CA PHE A 72 3.69 14.19 -7.31
C PHE A 72 3.40 12.71 -7.05
N VAL A 73 3.83 12.15 -5.91
CA VAL A 73 3.43 10.81 -5.46
C VAL A 73 1.93 10.82 -5.13
N VAL A 74 1.45 11.87 -4.45
CA VAL A 74 0.01 12.07 -4.19
C VAL A 74 -0.77 12.16 -5.50
N LEU A 75 -0.31 12.97 -6.47
CA LEU A 75 -0.92 13.06 -7.80
C LEU A 75 -1.01 11.70 -8.49
N GLU A 76 0.06 10.92 -8.45
CA GLU A 76 0.11 9.63 -9.11
C GLU A 76 -0.78 8.58 -8.42
N CYS A 77 -0.89 8.62 -7.10
CA CYS A 77 -1.84 7.80 -6.35
C CYS A 77 -3.30 8.17 -6.69
N VAL A 78 -3.64 9.47 -6.71
CA VAL A 78 -4.95 9.96 -7.15
C VAL A 78 -5.25 9.54 -8.58
N ASN A 79 -4.26 9.62 -9.47
CA ASN A 79 -4.39 9.16 -10.84
C ASN A 79 -4.81 7.70 -10.90
N ARG A 80 -4.16 6.81 -10.14
CA ARG A 80 -4.53 5.39 -10.10
C ARG A 80 -5.93 5.17 -9.55
N LEU A 81 -6.31 5.87 -8.48
CA LEU A 81 -7.67 5.77 -7.92
C LEU A 81 -8.73 6.12 -8.98
N LEU A 82 -8.54 7.22 -9.72
CA LEU A 82 -9.47 7.61 -10.77
C LEU A 82 -9.46 6.64 -11.97
N GLU A 83 -8.31 6.08 -12.34
CA GLU A 83 -8.23 5.03 -13.38
C GLU A 83 -8.92 3.73 -12.98
N LYS A 84 -8.84 3.35 -11.70
CA LYS A 84 -9.58 2.21 -11.15
C LYS A 84 -11.09 2.43 -11.17
N GLY A 85 -11.55 3.69 -11.17
CA GLY A 85 -12.96 4.06 -11.20
C GLY A 85 -13.52 4.50 -9.85
N TYR A 86 -12.67 4.89 -8.89
CA TYR A 86 -13.15 5.60 -7.70
C TYR A 86 -13.75 6.95 -8.13
N ALA A 87 -14.93 7.28 -7.59
CA ALA A 87 -15.61 8.53 -7.93
C ALA A 87 -14.84 9.74 -7.37
N PRO A 88 -14.70 10.86 -8.09
CA PRO A 88 -13.96 12.03 -7.60
C PRO A 88 -14.42 12.53 -6.23
N ASN A 89 -15.74 12.55 -5.98
CA ASN A 89 -16.34 12.94 -4.70
C ASN A 89 -16.14 11.95 -3.54
N SER A 90 -15.53 10.79 -3.80
CA SER A 90 -15.11 9.85 -2.77
C SER A 90 -13.67 10.08 -2.31
N ILE A 91 -12.88 10.91 -3.00
CA ILE A 91 -11.47 11.16 -2.71
C ILE A 91 -11.35 12.48 -1.95
N VAL A 92 -10.76 12.43 -0.76
CA VAL A 92 -10.45 13.59 0.07
C VAL A 92 -8.94 13.72 0.16
N LEU A 93 -8.39 14.88 -0.21
CA LEU A 93 -6.97 15.19 -0.05
C LEU A 93 -6.73 16.01 1.21
N GLU A 94 -5.61 15.77 1.88
CA GLU A 94 -5.19 16.50 3.08
C GLU A 94 -6.28 16.51 4.17
N ASN A 95 -6.89 15.35 4.42
CA ASN A 95 -7.99 15.23 5.38
C ASN A 95 -7.52 15.61 6.80
N LYS A 96 -8.31 16.45 7.46
CA LYS A 96 -8.06 16.92 8.83
C LYS A 96 -9.22 16.49 9.72
N TRP A 97 -8.90 15.83 10.84
CA TRP A 97 -9.89 15.60 11.88
C TRP A 97 -9.98 16.81 12.79
N GLY A 98 -11.18 17.37 12.90
CA GLY A 98 -11.46 18.43 13.86
C GLY A 98 -11.50 17.88 15.28
N LEU A 99 -10.68 18.47 16.16
CA LEU A 99 -10.81 18.57 17.64
C LEU A 99 -9.82 17.74 18.50
N GLY A 100 -8.91 18.46 19.17
CA GLY A 100 -8.13 17.98 20.32
C GLY A 100 -6.77 18.67 20.54
N HIS A 101 -6.77 19.93 21.03
CA HIS A 101 -5.65 20.78 21.49
C HIS A 101 -4.32 20.89 20.71
N LYS A 102 -4.03 20.09 19.67
CA LYS A 102 -2.96 20.30 18.69
C LYS A 102 -3.39 19.62 17.38
N GLU A 103 -3.25 20.28 16.24
CA GLU A 103 -3.40 19.62 14.93
C GLU A 103 -2.45 18.41 14.89
N LYS A 104 -2.98 17.20 14.69
CA LYS A 104 -2.22 15.93 14.77
C LYS A 104 -1.70 15.43 13.43
N GLY A 105 -1.69 16.28 12.40
CA GLY A 105 -1.28 15.94 11.03
C GLY A 105 -2.46 15.97 10.06
N LYS A 106 -2.16 15.79 8.78
CA LYS A 106 -3.13 15.74 7.68
C LYS A 106 -2.88 14.44 6.94
N LEU A 107 -3.92 13.66 6.70
CA LEU A 107 -3.80 12.45 5.90
C LEU A 107 -3.79 12.84 4.42
N ASP A 108 -2.78 12.37 3.66
CA ASP A 108 -2.60 12.77 2.27
C ASP A 108 -3.83 12.45 1.41
N ILE A 109 -4.34 11.22 1.49
CA ILE A 109 -5.53 10.77 0.75
C ILE A 109 -6.43 9.91 1.64
N LEU A 110 -7.70 10.28 1.72
CA LEU A 110 -8.78 9.47 2.30
C LEU A 110 -9.79 9.12 1.21
N VAL A 111 -10.08 7.83 1.05
CA VAL A 111 -11.15 7.33 0.18
C VAL A 111 -12.36 6.99 1.03
N LEU A 112 -13.52 7.50 0.63
CA LEU A 112 -14.81 7.28 1.26
C LEU A 112 -15.60 6.17 0.55
N LYS A 113 -16.31 5.37 1.32
CA LYS A 113 -17.35 4.44 0.86
C LYS A 113 -18.62 4.73 1.64
N ASP A 114 -19.70 5.05 0.95
CA ASP A 114 -20.99 5.41 1.57
C ASP A 114 -20.84 6.49 2.66
N ALA A 115 -20.04 7.52 2.39
CA ALA A 115 -19.68 8.63 3.30
C ALA A 115 -18.83 8.27 4.54
N HIS A 116 -18.36 7.04 4.67
CA HIS A 116 -17.47 6.60 5.75
C HIS A 116 -16.05 6.40 5.24
N ALA A 117 -15.05 6.60 6.10
CA ALA A 117 -13.67 6.28 5.78
C ALA A 117 -13.54 4.81 5.37
N TYR A 118 -12.95 4.55 4.20
CA TYR A 118 -12.75 3.19 3.67
C TYR A 118 -11.27 2.85 3.58
N LEU A 119 -10.50 3.70 2.89
CA LEU A 119 -9.07 3.51 2.68
C LEU A 119 -8.33 4.80 3.05
N MET A 120 -7.36 4.71 3.95
CA MET A 120 -6.45 5.80 4.30
C MET A 120 -5.09 5.57 3.63
N ILE A 121 -4.61 6.52 2.85
CA ILE A 121 -3.33 6.42 2.13
C ILE A 121 -2.38 7.54 2.59
N GLU A 122 -1.20 7.14 3.07
CA GLU A 122 -0.08 8.04 3.34
C GLU A 122 0.93 7.88 2.22
N CYS A 123 1.29 8.97 1.56
CA CYS A 123 2.27 8.99 0.48
C CYS A 123 3.66 9.35 1.02
N LYS A 124 4.69 8.70 0.47
CA LYS A 124 6.09 9.07 0.71
C LYS A 124 6.88 9.05 -0.58
N THR A 125 7.90 9.90 -0.66
CA THR A 125 8.87 9.83 -1.77
C THR A 125 9.62 8.50 -1.77
N TRP A 126 9.89 7.98 -2.97
CA TRP A 126 10.53 6.68 -3.15
C TRP A 126 11.91 6.59 -2.47
N GLY A 127 12.22 5.42 -1.91
CA GLY A 127 13.46 5.15 -1.19
C GLY A 127 13.38 5.63 0.25
N ASN A 128 14.37 6.43 0.68
CA ASN A 128 14.62 6.70 2.10
C ASN A 128 13.41 7.18 2.92
N GLU A 129 12.54 8.05 2.39
CA GLU A 129 11.38 8.54 3.16
C GLU A 129 10.30 7.45 3.32
N PHE A 130 10.06 6.67 2.27
CA PHE A 130 9.20 5.48 2.33
C PHE A 130 9.77 4.45 3.32
N ASP A 131 11.05 4.07 3.19
CA ASP A 131 11.69 3.06 4.04
C ASP A 131 11.69 3.48 5.53
N LYS A 132 11.84 4.78 5.80
CA LYS A 132 11.73 5.35 7.16
C LYS A 132 10.32 5.24 7.72
N GLU A 133 9.30 5.54 6.92
CA GLU A 133 7.91 5.46 7.38
C GLU A 133 7.44 4.01 7.53
N GLU A 134 7.85 3.10 6.62
CA GLU A 134 7.67 1.65 6.78
C GLU A 134 8.34 1.16 8.09
N SER A 135 9.58 1.58 8.33
CA SER A 135 10.28 1.28 9.59
C SER A 135 9.58 1.85 10.82
N ARG A 136 8.87 2.98 10.71
CA ARG A 136 8.07 3.54 11.81
C ARG A 136 6.79 2.73 12.03
N MET A 137 6.12 2.30 10.97
CA MET A 137 4.99 1.38 11.06
C MET A 137 5.36 0.14 11.88
N TYR A 138 6.53 -0.47 11.61
CA TYR A 138 7.04 -1.61 12.38
C TYR A 138 7.45 -1.29 13.82
N LYS A 139 7.73 -0.03 14.16
CA LYS A 139 8.15 0.38 15.52
C LYS A 139 7.01 0.82 16.42
N ASN A 140 6.01 1.52 15.87
CA ASN A 140 4.93 2.12 16.65
C ASN A 140 3.62 2.36 15.88
N GLY A 141 3.47 1.80 14.68
CA GLY A 141 2.26 1.96 13.86
C GLY A 141 2.24 3.22 12.99
N GLY A 142 3.29 4.05 13.02
CA GLY A 142 3.48 5.18 12.11
C GLY A 142 2.34 6.21 12.13
N GLN A 143 2.28 7.01 11.08
CA GLN A 143 1.21 8.01 10.91
C GLN A 143 -0.15 7.34 10.66
N LEU A 144 -0.19 6.26 9.87
CA LEU A 144 -1.43 5.60 9.48
C LEU A 144 -2.24 5.09 10.68
N PHE A 145 -1.61 4.50 11.70
CA PHE A 145 -2.37 4.04 12.88
C PHE A 145 -2.86 5.21 13.72
N THR A 146 -2.16 6.35 13.69
CA THR A 146 -2.61 7.59 14.33
C THR A 146 -3.85 8.16 13.66
N TYR A 147 -3.94 8.10 12.33
CA TYR A 147 -5.14 8.51 11.58
C TYR A 147 -6.29 7.52 11.77
N PHE A 148 -6.02 6.22 11.69
CA PHE A 148 -7.01 5.19 11.99
C PHE A 148 -7.58 5.34 13.40
N ASN A 149 -6.76 5.72 14.37
CA ASN A 149 -7.25 5.94 15.72
C ASN A 149 -8.18 7.16 15.86
N GLN A 150 -8.14 8.10 14.91
CA GLN A 150 -9.06 9.25 14.84
C GLN A 150 -10.37 8.89 14.13
N ASP A 151 -10.33 8.00 13.14
CA ASP A 151 -11.51 7.48 12.46
C ASP A 151 -11.38 5.97 12.22
N LYS A 152 -12.09 5.22 13.07
CA LYS A 152 -12.05 3.75 13.12
C LYS A 152 -12.85 3.08 12.00
N ASN A 153 -13.50 3.84 11.12
CA ASN A 153 -14.32 3.28 10.05
C ASN A 153 -13.47 2.68 8.92
N ALA A 154 -12.23 3.14 8.74
CA ALA A 154 -11.37 2.64 7.67
C ALA A 154 -11.22 1.11 7.74
N GLU A 155 -11.38 0.48 6.58
CA GLU A 155 -11.17 -0.95 6.38
C GLU A 155 -9.72 -1.26 6.00
N TYR A 156 -9.04 -0.31 5.37
CA TYR A 156 -7.67 -0.46 4.89
C TYR A 156 -6.82 0.78 5.14
N LEU A 157 -5.55 0.56 5.46
CA LEU A 157 -4.51 1.58 5.51
C LEU A 157 -3.47 1.24 4.45
N CYS A 158 -2.90 2.24 3.78
CA CYS A 158 -1.91 2.04 2.72
C CYS A 158 -0.78 3.05 2.87
N LEU A 159 0.46 2.56 3.01
CA LEU A 159 1.65 3.38 2.78
C LEU A 159 2.01 3.26 1.29
N TYR A 160 2.05 4.39 0.60
CA TYR A 160 2.18 4.43 -0.86
C TYR A 160 3.42 5.19 -1.30
N THR A 161 4.07 4.70 -2.35
CA THR A 161 5.13 5.45 -3.04
C THR A 161 5.15 5.12 -4.51
N SER A 162 5.66 6.05 -5.31
CA SER A 162 5.91 5.85 -6.74
C SER A 162 7.07 6.69 -7.24
N HIS A 163 7.67 6.25 -8.34
CA HIS A 163 8.66 7.02 -9.08
C HIS A 163 8.67 6.66 -10.56
N PHE A 164 9.30 7.52 -11.35
CA PHE A 164 9.56 7.25 -12.76
C PHE A 164 10.92 6.57 -12.92
N ASN A 165 10.93 5.38 -13.52
CA ASN A 165 12.14 4.63 -13.83
C ASN A 165 12.11 4.15 -15.28
N ASN A 166 13.13 4.52 -16.06
CA ASN A 166 13.38 3.98 -17.41
C ASN A 166 12.14 3.89 -18.34
N GLY A 167 11.27 4.90 -18.32
CA GLY A 167 10.09 4.95 -19.19
C GLY A 167 8.79 4.41 -18.57
N SER A 168 8.85 3.84 -17.36
CA SER A 168 7.68 3.32 -16.65
C SER A 168 7.54 3.91 -15.25
N ILE A 169 6.31 3.89 -14.74
CA ILE A 169 6.04 4.24 -13.34
C ILE A 169 6.09 2.97 -12.51
N GLU A 170 6.98 2.95 -11.54
CA GLU A 170 7.04 1.94 -10.49
C GLU A 170 6.35 2.47 -9.24
N TYR A 171 5.63 1.61 -8.55
CA TYR A 171 4.96 1.95 -7.29
C TYR A 171 5.07 0.81 -6.28
N LYS A 172 4.86 1.15 -5.01
CA LYS A 172 4.66 0.18 -3.93
C LYS A 172 3.46 0.61 -3.09
N SER A 173 2.72 -0.38 -2.61
CA SER A 173 1.58 -0.20 -1.71
C SER A 173 1.67 -1.20 -0.57
N ASP A 174 2.05 -0.74 0.61
CA ASP A 174 2.08 -1.55 1.82
C ASP A 174 0.75 -1.39 2.55
N ILE A 175 -0.07 -2.42 2.47
CA ILE A 175 -1.49 -2.36 2.84
C ILE A 175 -1.72 -3.13 4.14
N VAL A 176 -2.39 -2.49 5.09
CA VAL A 176 -2.88 -3.12 6.33
C VAL A 176 -4.39 -3.24 6.23
N LYS A 177 -4.90 -4.47 6.32
CA LYS A 177 -6.34 -4.73 6.50
C LYS A 177 -6.70 -4.58 7.97
N ILE A 178 -7.71 -3.76 8.25
CA ILE A 178 -8.26 -3.57 9.59
C ILE A 178 -9.25 -4.68 9.90
N THR A 179 -8.91 -5.51 10.88
CA THR A 179 -9.84 -6.51 11.41
C THR A 179 -10.78 -5.90 12.45
N ASP A 180 -11.90 -6.57 12.71
CA ASP A 180 -12.84 -6.14 13.76
C ASP A 180 -12.18 -6.05 15.14
N GLU A 181 -11.19 -6.93 15.41
CA GLU A 181 -10.41 -6.89 16.63
C GLU A 181 -9.57 -5.61 16.74
N LEU A 182 -8.85 -5.23 15.68
CA LEU A 182 -8.07 -4.00 15.68
C LEU A 182 -8.96 -2.75 15.84
N ARG A 183 -10.17 -2.79 15.28
CA ARG A 183 -11.14 -1.69 15.35
C ARG A 183 -11.62 -1.41 16.78
N GLN A 184 -11.71 -2.43 17.62
CA GLN A 184 -12.21 -2.30 19.00
C GLN A 184 -11.18 -1.75 19.98
N LEU A 185 -9.89 -1.68 19.60
CA LEU A 185 -8.81 -1.22 20.47
C LEU A 185 -8.81 0.31 20.64
N ALA A 186 -8.51 0.75 21.86
CA ALA A 186 -8.81 2.12 22.29
C ALA A 186 -7.76 3.15 21.82
N ASN A 187 -6.51 2.74 21.65
CA ASN A 187 -5.40 3.63 21.34
C ASN A 187 -4.39 3.00 20.38
N VAL A 188 -3.51 3.84 19.82
CA VAL A 188 -2.49 3.44 18.82
C VAL A 188 -1.55 2.36 19.34
N GLU A 189 -1.16 2.40 20.63
CA GLU A 189 -0.24 1.43 21.21
C GLU A 189 -0.86 0.03 21.26
N GLU A 190 -2.13 -0.08 21.66
CA GLU A 190 -2.86 -1.35 21.64
C GLU A 190 -3.03 -1.87 20.21
N ILE A 191 -3.45 -1.02 19.27
CA ILE A 191 -3.62 -1.39 17.85
C ILE A 191 -2.29 -1.91 17.29
N PHE A 192 -1.21 -1.17 17.54
CA PHE A 192 0.12 -1.56 17.12
C PHE A 192 0.48 -2.92 17.74
N ASN A 193 0.44 -3.08 19.07
CA ASN A 193 0.83 -4.32 19.73
C ASN A 193 0.02 -5.53 19.26
N ARG A 194 -1.25 -5.33 18.87
CA ARG A 194 -2.11 -6.42 18.39
C ARG A 194 -1.95 -6.72 16.90
N TRP A 195 -1.60 -5.73 16.08
CA TRP A 195 -1.38 -5.93 14.64
C TRP A 195 -0.28 -6.96 14.38
N ASN A 196 -0.58 -7.90 13.48
CA ASN A 196 0.27 -9.04 13.11
C ASN A 196 1.57 -8.67 12.37
N LYS A 197 1.83 -7.38 12.14
CA LYS A 197 3.02 -6.86 11.43
C LYS A 197 3.12 -7.35 9.98
N GLN A 198 2.00 -7.70 9.36
CA GLN A 198 1.95 -8.11 7.98
C GLN A 198 1.35 -7.01 7.11
N PHE A 199 2.02 -6.74 5.99
CA PHE A 199 1.48 -5.95 4.88
C PHE A 199 1.02 -6.88 3.76
N PHE A 200 -0.01 -6.47 3.05
CA PHE A 200 -0.26 -6.91 1.69
C PHE A 200 0.41 -5.94 0.74
N TYR A 201 1.11 -6.46 -0.28
CA TYR A 201 1.88 -5.64 -1.22
C TYR A 201 1.12 -5.33 -2.52
N ASN A 202 -0.10 -5.86 -2.63
CA ASN A 202 -1.00 -5.74 -3.76
C ASN A 202 -2.46 -5.84 -3.25
N GLY A 203 -3.41 -5.61 -4.14
CA GLY A 203 -4.83 -5.79 -3.90
C GLY A 203 -5.66 -4.51 -4.00
N ILE A 204 -5.10 -3.42 -4.53
CA ILE A 204 -5.82 -2.14 -4.73
C ILE A 204 -5.79 -1.72 -6.21
N PHE A 205 -4.60 -1.71 -6.81
CA PHE A 205 -4.35 -1.06 -8.11
C PHE A 205 -4.21 -2.06 -9.26
N GLU A 206 -4.24 -3.36 -8.98
CA GLU A 206 -4.17 -4.42 -9.98
C GLU A 206 -5.40 -4.40 -10.88
N ASN A 207 -5.22 -4.70 -12.17
CA ASN A 207 -6.25 -4.46 -13.19
C ASN A 207 -7.61 -5.13 -12.91
N ASP A 208 -7.59 -6.33 -12.36
CA ASP A 208 -8.76 -7.16 -12.06
C ASP A 208 -9.42 -6.87 -10.71
N ILE A 209 -8.81 -6.03 -9.86
CA ILE A 209 -9.41 -5.60 -8.60
C ILE A 209 -10.36 -4.44 -8.86
N LEU A 210 -11.63 -4.54 -8.50
CA LEU A 210 -12.57 -3.43 -8.68
C LEU A 210 -12.53 -2.44 -7.48
N PRO A 211 -12.93 -1.17 -7.66
CA PRO A 211 -13.07 -0.23 -6.55
C PRO A 211 -13.88 -0.83 -5.39
N TYR A 212 -13.44 -0.56 -4.16
CA TYR A 212 -14.08 -1.06 -2.93
C TYR A 212 -14.09 -2.58 -2.74
N MET A 213 -13.36 -3.33 -3.56
CA MET A 213 -13.16 -4.78 -3.44
C MET A 213 -11.69 -5.13 -3.23
N ILE A 214 -11.03 -4.40 -2.31
CA ILE A 214 -9.62 -4.64 -1.97
C ILE A 214 -9.43 -6.08 -1.50
N GLN A 215 -8.54 -6.81 -2.17
CA GLN A 215 -8.22 -8.20 -1.85
C GLN A 215 -6.77 -8.48 -2.21
N ALA A 216 -6.00 -8.95 -1.24
CA ALA A 216 -4.63 -9.39 -1.48
C ALA A 216 -4.62 -10.57 -2.44
N LYS A 217 -3.81 -10.45 -3.49
CA LYS A 217 -3.56 -11.51 -4.48
C LYS A 217 -2.46 -12.41 -3.97
N ALA A 218 -2.61 -13.71 -4.25
CA ALA A 218 -1.57 -14.68 -4.00
C ALA A 218 -0.32 -14.34 -4.83
N LEU A 219 0.85 -14.52 -4.23
CA LEU A 219 2.14 -14.37 -4.88
C LEU A 219 2.30 -15.44 -5.96
N LEU A 220 2.74 -15.01 -7.14
CA LEU A 220 3.19 -15.88 -8.21
C LEU A 220 4.68 -16.17 -8.04
N LYS A 221 5.17 -17.26 -8.65
CA LYS A 221 6.60 -17.59 -8.58
C LYS A 221 7.48 -16.46 -9.13
N LYS A 222 7.06 -15.79 -10.21
CA LYS A 222 7.78 -14.63 -10.79
C LYS A 222 7.85 -13.41 -9.89
N ASP A 223 7.01 -13.32 -8.85
CA ASP A 223 7.01 -12.19 -7.91
C ASP A 223 8.09 -12.33 -6.83
N LEU A 224 8.74 -13.49 -6.73
CA LEU A 224 9.75 -13.75 -5.72
C LEU A 224 11.06 -13.00 -5.99
N GLN A 225 11.71 -12.59 -4.90
CA GLN A 225 13.03 -11.97 -4.92
C GLN A 225 14.06 -12.93 -4.34
N GLU A 226 15.26 -12.95 -4.92
CA GLU A 226 16.37 -13.72 -4.39
C GLU A 226 16.75 -13.25 -2.98
N ILE A 227 16.94 -14.21 -2.07
CA ILE A 227 17.40 -13.96 -0.71
C ILE A 227 18.88 -13.58 -0.75
N LYS A 228 19.23 -12.42 -0.19
CA LYS A 228 20.61 -11.95 -0.02
C LYS A 228 21.13 -12.31 1.37
N ILE A 229 22.46 -12.28 1.53
CA ILE A 229 23.13 -12.57 2.81
C ILE A 229 22.59 -11.67 3.94
N ASP A 230 22.33 -10.40 3.64
CA ASP A 230 21.81 -9.43 4.62
C ASP A 230 20.38 -9.76 5.08
N ASP A 231 19.58 -10.46 4.27
CA ASP A 231 18.20 -10.84 4.60
C ASP A 231 18.15 -11.92 5.67
N SER A 232 19.16 -12.79 5.74
CA SER A 232 19.21 -13.89 6.71
C SER A 232 19.11 -13.40 8.15
N LYS A 233 19.80 -12.30 8.48
CA LYS A 233 19.74 -11.69 9.81
C LYS A 233 18.38 -11.05 10.09
N LYS A 234 17.76 -10.44 9.07
CA LYS A 234 16.43 -9.83 9.16
C LYS A 234 15.37 -10.90 9.44
N ILE A 235 15.36 -11.98 8.66
CA ILE A 235 14.43 -13.11 8.82
C ILE A 235 14.57 -13.74 10.20
N TYR A 236 15.80 -13.97 10.67
CA TYR A 236 16.06 -14.52 12.00
C TYR A 236 15.49 -13.65 13.12
N ASN A 237 15.67 -12.33 13.05
CA ASN A 237 15.15 -11.41 14.04
C ASN A 237 13.62 -11.37 14.04
N GLN A 238 12.99 -11.33 12.85
CA GLN A 238 11.54 -11.39 12.71
C GLN A 238 10.97 -12.67 13.32
N PHE A 239 11.63 -13.81 13.10
CA PHE A 239 11.22 -15.07 13.73
C PHE A 239 11.30 -15.03 15.26
N LEU A 240 12.39 -14.50 15.83
CA LEU A 240 12.51 -14.33 17.28
C LEU A 240 11.43 -13.40 17.86
N GLU A 241 11.03 -12.37 17.12
CA GLU A 241 9.92 -11.50 17.51
C GLU A 241 8.60 -12.26 17.49
N ILE A 242 8.32 -13.07 16.47
CA ILE A 242 7.10 -13.91 16.43
C ILE A 242 7.03 -14.83 17.65
N LEU A 243 8.12 -15.51 18.00
CA LEU A 243 8.15 -16.39 19.19
C LEU A 243 7.87 -15.62 20.48
N ARG A 244 8.43 -14.41 20.62
CA ARG A 244 8.21 -13.56 21.79
C ARG A 244 6.77 -13.10 21.91
N HIS A 245 6.16 -12.65 20.81
CA HIS A 245 4.77 -12.20 20.80
C HIS A 245 3.79 -13.33 21.12
N ASN A 246 4.10 -14.56 20.70
CA ASN A 246 3.27 -15.73 20.94
C ASN A 246 3.67 -16.52 22.20
N VAL A 247 4.55 -15.96 23.04
CA VAL A 247 4.99 -16.55 24.32
C VAL A 247 5.54 -17.98 24.14
N VAL A 248 6.21 -18.25 23.02
CA VAL A 248 6.83 -19.55 22.73
C VAL A 248 8.20 -19.62 23.39
N SER A 249 8.30 -20.40 24.47
CA SER A 249 9.53 -20.54 25.27
C SER A 249 10.50 -21.60 24.73
N ASP A 250 9.98 -22.68 24.11
CA ASP A 250 10.78 -23.76 23.52
C ASP A 250 11.31 -23.37 22.14
N LYS A 251 12.40 -22.59 22.14
CA LYS A 251 13.06 -22.15 20.91
C LYS A 251 13.58 -23.33 20.07
N PRO A 252 14.26 -24.36 20.62
CA PRO A 252 14.72 -25.48 19.81
C PRO A 252 13.60 -26.17 19.01
N ASN A 253 12.46 -26.44 19.63
CA ASN A 253 11.33 -27.03 18.92
C ASN A 253 10.75 -26.08 17.87
N ALA A 254 10.66 -24.78 18.17
CA ALA A 254 10.23 -23.77 17.20
C ALA A 254 11.16 -23.70 15.97
N PHE A 255 12.49 -23.81 16.16
CA PHE A 255 13.44 -23.90 15.05
C PHE A 255 13.24 -25.18 14.23
N ASN A 256 12.98 -26.34 14.85
CA ASN A 256 12.66 -27.55 14.08
C ASN A 256 11.42 -27.35 13.19
N LYS A 257 10.40 -26.65 13.69
CA LYS A 257 9.22 -26.29 12.88
C LYS A 257 9.57 -25.33 11.75
N ILE A 258 10.43 -24.33 11.96
CA ILE A 258 10.81 -23.41 10.89
C ILE A 258 11.60 -24.11 9.77
N PHE A 259 12.47 -25.06 10.11
CA PHE A 259 13.19 -25.84 9.09
C PHE A 259 12.24 -26.67 8.24
N ASN A 260 11.22 -27.31 8.85
CA ASN A 260 10.19 -28.00 8.09
C ASN A 260 9.44 -27.06 7.13
N LEU A 261 9.16 -25.83 7.57
CA LEU A 261 8.52 -24.82 6.72
C LEU A 261 9.44 -24.36 5.58
N PHE A 262 10.76 -24.27 5.80
CA PHE A 262 11.70 -24.00 4.71
C PHE A 262 11.73 -25.12 3.68
N VAL A 263 11.65 -26.39 4.09
CA VAL A 263 11.51 -27.52 3.15
C VAL A 263 10.24 -27.36 2.31
N CYS A 264 9.10 -27.02 2.93
CA CYS A 264 7.87 -26.74 2.18
C CYS A 264 8.06 -25.59 1.18
N LYS A 265 8.70 -24.50 1.60
CA LYS A 265 8.94 -23.30 0.79
C LYS A 265 9.81 -23.60 -0.42
N VAL A 266 10.97 -24.23 -0.20
CA VAL A 266 11.93 -24.56 -1.26
C VAL A 266 11.30 -25.53 -2.26
N TYR A 267 10.59 -26.55 -1.76
CA TYR A 267 9.89 -27.48 -2.64
C TYR A 267 8.84 -26.78 -3.52
N ASP A 268 7.99 -25.95 -2.92
CA ASP A 268 6.96 -25.20 -3.65
C ASP A 268 7.58 -24.27 -4.70
N GLU A 269 8.65 -23.59 -4.33
CA GLU A 269 9.39 -22.70 -5.21
C GLU A 269 10.08 -23.42 -6.39
N ASP A 270 10.64 -24.60 -6.19
CA ASP A 270 11.35 -25.35 -7.23
C ASP A 270 10.39 -26.03 -8.22
N ASN A 271 9.13 -26.24 -7.82
CA ASN A 271 8.15 -27.04 -8.57
C ASN A 271 6.94 -26.24 -9.08
N THR A 272 6.91 -24.92 -8.87
CA THR A 272 5.87 -24.02 -9.38
C THR A 272 6.39 -23.23 -10.56
N THR A 273 5.59 -23.10 -11.62
CA THR A 273 5.98 -22.31 -12.80
C THR A 273 5.80 -20.81 -12.56
N ASP A 274 6.52 -19.97 -13.32
CA ASP A 274 6.61 -18.52 -13.10
C ASP A 274 5.25 -17.79 -12.99
N ASP A 275 4.26 -18.23 -13.78
CA ASP A 275 2.92 -17.63 -13.84
C ASP A 275 1.89 -18.29 -12.91
N GLU A 276 2.29 -19.30 -12.12
CA GLU A 276 1.42 -19.99 -11.18
C GLU A 276 1.54 -19.43 -9.75
N GLU A 277 0.42 -19.47 -9.02
CA GLU A 277 0.37 -19.09 -7.61
C GLU A 277 1.12 -20.10 -6.75
N LEU A 278 2.01 -19.59 -5.89
CA LEU A 278 2.70 -20.40 -4.90
C LEU A 278 1.70 -21.02 -3.90
N SER A 279 1.97 -22.25 -3.46
CA SER A 279 1.17 -22.92 -2.44
C SER A 279 1.61 -22.58 -1.02
N PHE A 280 2.89 -22.24 -0.82
CA PHE A 280 3.49 -21.88 0.47
C PHE A 280 3.22 -20.40 0.83
N GLN A 281 1.94 -20.08 1.01
CA GLN A 281 1.47 -18.77 1.46
C GLN A 281 0.05 -18.88 2.00
N TRP A 282 -0.38 -17.91 2.79
CA TRP A 282 -1.79 -17.73 3.13
C TRP A 282 -2.52 -17.02 1.97
N LYS A 283 -3.62 -17.60 1.49
CA LYS A 283 -4.45 -17.09 0.39
C LYS A 283 -5.74 -16.49 0.94
N GLU A 284 -5.80 -15.16 0.95
CA GLU A 284 -6.90 -14.41 1.57
C GLU A 284 -8.24 -14.66 0.86
N GLY A 285 -9.27 -14.99 1.65
CA GLY A 285 -10.60 -15.33 1.14
C GLY A 285 -10.74 -16.76 0.60
N ILE A 286 -9.66 -17.54 0.59
CA ILE A 286 -9.66 -18.95 0.17
C ILE A 286 -9.35 -19.86 1.36
N ASP A 287 -8.34 -19.50 2.17
CA ASP A 287 -7.87 -20.37 3.24
C ASP A 287 -8.73 -20.31 4.50
N THR A 288 -8.98 -21.48 5.07
CA THR A 288 -9.19 -21.67 6.51
C THR A 288 -7.92 -22.25 7.12
N TYR A 289 -7.85 -22.29 8.46
CA TYR A 289 -6.71 -22.92 9.14
C TYR A 289 -6.52 -24.38 8.72
N GLU A 290 -7.61 -25.14 8.56
CA GLU A 290 -7.59 -26.54 8.14
C GLU A 290 -7.02 -26.68 6.73
N ILE A 291 -7.54 -25.90 5.77
CA ILE A 291 -7.08 -25.91 4.37
C ILE A 291 -5.59 -25.56 4.30
N PHE A 292 -5.16 -24.55 5.04
CA PHE A 292 -3.77 -24.12 5.04
C PHE A 292 -2.85 -25.18 5.65
N ILE A 293 -3.22 -25.79 6.78
CA ILE A 293 -2.44 -26.85 7.42
C ILE A 293 -2.35 -28.10 6.54
N ASP A 294 -3.46 -28.50 5.91
CA ASP A 294 -3.45 -29.64 4.98
C ASP A 294 -2.52 -29.37 3.79
N ARG A 295 -2.56 -28.15 3.22
CA ARG A 295 -1.63 -27.75 2.16
C ARG A 295 -0.18 -27.79 2.62
N LEU A 296 0.12 -27.30 3.83
CA LEU A 296 1.47 -27.37 4.40
C LEU A 296 1.95 -28.82 4.61
N ASN A 297 1.08 -29.72 5.07
CA ASN A 297 1.41 -31.14 5.24
C ASN A 297 1.72 -31.83 3.91
N ILE A 298 0.97 -31.50 2.86
CA ILE A 298 1.22 -32.01 1.50
C ILE A 298 2.57 -31.51 0.98
N LEU A 299 2.85 -30.20 1.12
CA LEU A 299 4.13 -29.62 0.73
C LEU A 299 5.29 -30.23 1.50
N TYR A 300 5.14 -30.41 2.81
CA TYR A 300 6.17 -31.01 3.65
C TYR A 300 6.48 -32.44 3.23
N LYS A 301 5.45 -33.27 3.03
CA LYS A 301 5.62 -34.65 2.58
C LYS A 301 6.39 -34.71 1.26
N LYS A 302 5.97 -33.91 0.28
CA LYS A 302 6.64 -33.85 -1.03
C LYS A 302 8.07 -33.34 -0.92
N GLY A 303 8.31 -32.32 -0.12
CA GLY A 303 9.66 -31.79 0.11
C GLY A 303 10.59 -32.82 0.74
N MET A 304 10.14 -33.53 1.77
CA MET A 304 10.92 -34.62 2.41
C MET A 304 11.20 -35.80 1.48
N ASP A 305 10.36 -36.05 0.48
CA ASP A 305 10.61 -37.09 -0.52
C ASP A 305 11.68 -36.66 -1.56
N ASN A 306 11.96 -35.34 -1.68
CA ASN A 306 12.86 -34.77 -2.69
C ASN A 306 14.21 -34.27 -2.12
N TYR A 307 14.33 -34.04 -0.81
CA TYR A 307 15.53 -33.57 -0.12
C TYR A 307 15.84 -34.41 1.11
#